data_AF-A0A923VNX4-F1
#
_entry.id   AF-A0A923VNX4-F1
#
_cell.length_a   1.000
_cell.length_b   1.000
_cell.length_c   1.000
_cell.angle_alpha   90.00
_cell.angle_beta   90.00
_cell.angle_gamma   90.00
#
_symmetry.space_group_name_H-M   'P 1'
#
loop_
_entity.id
_entity.type
_entity.pdbx_description
1 polymer ?
#
loop_
_entity_poly.entity_id
_entity_poly.type
_entity_poly.pdbx_seq_one_letter_code
_entity_poly.pdbx_strand_id
1 'polypeptide(L)'
;DSGLMHVAAAFGVPQVAVFGSSSPLHTPPLNARARVLWLKDDPLYTPPLDCAPCFQRECPLGHTRCLNDIPASRVLAALRELQPGA
;
A
#
# COMPACT_ATOMS: atom_id res chain seq x y z
N ASP A 1 -2.12 1.72 -5.54
CA ASP A 1 -3.45 1.31 -6.05
C ASP A 1 -3.64 1.83 -7.49
N SER A 2 -3.50 0.95 -8.48
CA SER A 2 -3.68 1.28 -9.90
C SER A 2 -4.11 0.04 -10.68
N GLY A 3 -4.62 0.19 -11.90
CA GLY A 3 -5.05 -0.96 -12.72
C GLY A 3 -3.97 -2.05 -12.87
N LEU A 4 -2.71 -1.66 -13.05
CA LEU A 4 -1.59 -2.60 -13.19
C LEU A 4 -1.31 -3.42 -11.92
N MET A 5 -1.65 -2.90 -10.74
CA MET A 5 -1.58 -3.67 -9.49
C MET A 5 -2.53 -4.88 -9.56
N HIS A 6 -3.73 -4.72 -10.13
CA HIS A 6 -4.69 -5.82 -10.28
C HIS A 6 -4.27 -6.79 -11.39
N VAL A 7 -3.69 -6.29 -12.47
CA VAL A 7 -3.14 -7.15 -13.54
C VAL A 7 -2.04 -8.06 -12.97
N ALA A 8 -1.08 -7.50 -12.23
CA ALA A 8 -0.03 -8.29 -11.57
C ALA A 8 -0.62 -9.35 -10.62
N ALA A 9 -1.68 -9.00 -9.89
CA ALA A 9 -2.36 -9.92 -8.98
C ALA A 9 -3.00 -11.10 -9.73
N ALA A 10 -3.63 -10.83 -10.87
CA ALA A 10 -4.24 -11.86 -11.71
C ALA A 10 -3.22 -12.87 -12.27
N PHE A 11 -1.99 -12.44 -12.52
CA PHE A 11 -0.87 -13.33 -12.91
C PHE A 11 -0.15 -13.95 -11.71
N GLY A 12 -0.63 -13.70 -10.49
CA GLY A 12 -0.03 -14.20 -9.26
C GLY A 12 1.35 -13.64 -8.97
N VAL A 13 1.78 -12.54 -9.61
CA VAL A 13 3.12 -11.98 -9.46
C VAL A 13 3.33 -11.53 -8.01
N PRO A 14 4.41 -11.93 -7.31
CA PRO A 14 4.71 -11.41 -5.98
C PRO A 14 4.77 -9.88 -6.02
N GLN A 15 3.97 -9.22 -5.18
CA GLN A 15 3.80 -7.76 -5.27
C GLN A 15 3.60 -7.11 -3.92
N VAL A 16 4.12 -5.89 -3.78
CA VAL A 16 3.79 -5.01 -2.67
C VAL A 16 2.89 -3.90 -3.19
N ALA A 17 1.65 -3.88 -2.71
CA ALA A 17 0.66 -2.89 -3.07
C ALA A 17 0.67 -1.73 -2.05
N VAL A 18 1.13 -0.57 -2.49
CA VAL A 18 1.14 0.65 -1.67
C VAL A 18 -0.20 1.39 -1.84
N PHE A 19 -0.86 1.65 -0.72
CA PHE A 19 -2.10 2.40 -0.62
C PHE A 19 -1.88 3.72 0.11
N GLY A 20 -2.55 4.77 -0.37
CA GLY A 20 -2.46 6.13 0.16
C GLY A 20 -3.85 6.67 0.46
N SER A 21 -4.37 7.53 -0.42
CA SER A 21 -5.71 8.12 -0.29
C SER A 21 -6.86 7.12 -0.50
N SER A 22 -6.62 6.03 -1.24
CA SER A 22 -7.59 4.96 -1.48
C SER A 22 -7.53 3.87 -0.39
N SER A 23 -8.47 2.93 -0.45
CA SER A 23 -8.64 1.89 0.56
C SER A 23 -8.41 0.48 -0.02
N PRO A 24 -7.49 -0.31 0.56
CA PRO A 24 -7.32 -1.72 0.17
C PRO A 24 -8.54 -2.57 0.56
N LEU A 25 -9.44 -2.08 1.41
CA LEU A 25 -10.69 -2.78 1.75
C LEU A 25 -11.71 -2.74 0.60
N HIS A 26 -11.56 -1.80 -0.35
CA HIS A 26 -12.45 -1.68 -1.51
C HIS A 26 -11.84 -2.32 -2.76
N THR A 27 -10.53 -2.12 -2.97
CA THR A 27 -9.79 -2.59 -4.16
C THR A 27 -8.55 -3.39 -3.78
N PRO A 28 -8.68 -4.50 -3.02
CA PRO A 28 -7.50 -5.29 -2.63
C PRO A 28 -6.82 -5.94 -3.85
N PRO A 29 -5.49 -6.16 -3.81
CA PRO A 29 -4.84 -7.06 -4.75
C PRO A 29 -5.28 -8.51 -4.43
N LEU A 30 -6.01 -9.15 -5.35
CA LEU A 30 -6.48 -10.53 -5.18
C LEU A 30 -5.39 -11.55 -5.54
N ASN A 31 -4.35 -11.61 -4.71
CA ASN A 31 -3.21 -12.50 -4.89
C ASN A 31 -2.65 -12.91 -3.52
N ALA A 32 -2.50 -14.22 -3.28
CA ALA A 32 -1.94 -14.75 -2.03
C ALA A 32 -0.48 -14.35 -1.80
N ARG A 33 0.25 -13.97 -2.87
CA ARG A 33 1.62 -13.44 -2.82
C ARG A 33 1.66 -11.92 -2.88
N ALA A 34 0.59 -11.24 -2.45
CA ALA A 34 0.57 -9.80 -2.31
C ALA A 34 0.72 -9.38 -0.85
N ARG A 35 1.47 -8.31 -0.61
CA ARG A 35 1.51 -7.60 0.67
C ARG A 35 0.97 -6.19 0.47
N VAL A 36 0.03 -5.78 1.33
CA VAL A 36 -0.46 -4.40 1.35
C VAL A 36 0.37 -3.59 2.34
N LEU A 37 0.79 -2.40 1.93
CA LEU A 37 1.34 -1.37 2.82
C LEU A 37 0.39 -0.18 2.80
N TRP A 38 -0.16 0.14 3.95
CA TRP A 38 -1.09 1.25 4.14
C TRP A 38 -0.80 1.88 5.50
N LEU A 39 -0.56 3.19 5.57
CA LEU A 39 -0.25 3.81 6.87
C LEU A 39 -1.49 4.00 7.75
N LYS A 40 -2.69 3.92 7.18
CA LYS A 40 -3.94 4.10 7.94
C LYS A 40 -4.19 2.98 8.94
N ASP A 41 -3.79 1.75 8.63
CA ASP A 41 -3.97 0.59 9.49
C ASP A 41 -2.71 0.22 10.29
N ASP A 42 -1.64 1.03 10.17
CA ASP A 42 -0.39 0.83 10.90
C ASP A 42 -0.51 1.39 12.33
N PRO A 43 -0.58 0.54 13.38
CA PRO A 43 -0.75 1.01 14.75
C PRO A 43 0.51 1.70 15.31
N LEU A 44 1.65 1.58 14.62
CA LEU A 44 2.91 2.19 15.03
C LEU A 44 3.13 3.56 14.36
N TYR A 45 2.35 3.91 13.34
CA TYR A 45 2.47 5.21 12.67
C TYR A 45 1.85 6.33 13.53
N THR A 46 2.66 7.34 13.87
CA THR A 46 2.26 8.44 14.77
C THR A 46 2.59 9.80 14.13
N PRO A 47 1.65 10.76 14.13
CA PRO A 47 0.25 10.63 14.58
C PRO A 47 -0.55 9.69 13.65
N PRO A 48 -1.62 9.05 14.15
CA PRO A 48 -2.49 8.23 13.31
C PRO A 48 -2.97 8.99 12.08
N LEU A 49 -3.09 8.28 10.97
CA LEU A 49 -3.44 8.88 9.68
C LEU A 49 -4.96 9.05 9.54
N ASP A 50 -5.56 9.92 10.34
CA ASP A 50 -7.02 10.11 10.38
C ASP A 50 -7.61 10.68 9.09
N CYS A 51 -6.78 11.31 8.25
CA CYS A 51 -7.21 11.86 6.97
C CYS A 51 -7.38 10.81 5.86
N ALA A 52 -7.07 9.53 6.09
CA ALA A 52 -7.19 8.46 5.10
C ALA A 52 -8.21 7.39 5.53
N PRO A 53 -8.85 6.69 4.58
CA PRO A 53 -8.88 6.97 3.15
C PRO A 53 -9.75 8.20 2.84
N CYS A 54 -9.28 9.11 2.00
CA CYS A 54 -10.03 10.31 1.57
C CYS A 54 -10.47 10.27 0.09
N PHE A 55 -9.93 9.33 -0.70
CA PHE A 55 -10.16 9.16 -2.13
C PHE A 55 -9.91 10.42 -2.98
N GLN A 56 -9.19 11.41 -2.45
CA GLN A 56 -8.83 12.60 -3.19
C GLN A 56 -7.64 12.33 -4.11
N ARG A 57 -7.68 12.93 -5.31
CA ARG A 57 -6.58 12.90 -6.30
C ARG A 57 -5.41 13.73 -5.81
N GLU A 58 -5.70 14.90 -5.28
CA GLU A 58 -4.73 15.82 -4.66
C GLU A 58 -4.98 15.84 -3.15
N CYS A 59 -3.91 15.83 -2.35
CA CYS A 59 -4.06 15.81 -0.89
C CYS A 59 -4.63 17.16 -0.41
N PRO A 60 -5.83 17.20 0.21
CA PRO A 60 -6.42 18.46 0.66
C PRO A 60 -5.63 19.13 1.80
N LEU A 61 -4.74 18.37 2.45
CA LEU A 61 -3.86 18.84 3.52
C LEU A 61 -2.44 19.18 3.01
N GLY A 62 -2.18 19.03 1.71
CA GLY A 62 -0.91 19.38 1.05
C GLY A 62 0.30 18.49 1.36
N HIS A 63 0.21 17.53 2.28
CA HIS A 63 1.37 16.80 2.78
C HIS A 63 1.61 15.43 2.13
N THR A 64 0.56 14.76 1.64
CA THR A 64 0.60 13.39 1.08
C THR A 64 1.38 12.35 1.92
N ARG A 65 1.43 12.53 3.26
CA ARG A 65 2.08 11.60 4.22
C ARG A 65 1.71 10.13 4.02
N CYS A 66 0.45 9.87 3.65
CA CYS A 66 -0.06 8.52 3.36
C CYS A 66 0.74 7.74 2.31
N LEU A 67 1.53 8.42 1.48
CA LEU A 67 2.47 7.82 0.53
C LEU A 67 3.93 8.20 0.84
N ASN A 68 4.18 9.47 1.19
CA ASN A 68 5.54 9.99 1.38
C ASN A 68 6.27 9.37 2.58
N ASP A 69 5.53 8.98 3.62
CA ASP A 69 6.13 8.45 4.85
C ASP A 69 6.32 6.92 4.78
N ILE A 70 6.06 6.30 3.62
CA ILE A 70 6.36 4.89 3.36
C ILE A 70 7.75 4.83 2.71
N PRO A 71 8.83 4.53 3.45
CA PRO A 71 10.16 4.52 2.87
C PRO A 71 10.32 3.33 1.91
N ALA A 72 11.09 3.54 0.85
CA ALA A 72 11.39 2.49 -0.13
C ALA A 72 12.00 1.23 0.51
N SER A 73 12.76 1.38 1.60
CA SER A 73 13.31 0.24 2.37
C SER A 73 12.22 -0.66 2.95
N ARG A 74 11.09 -0.11 3.43
CA ARG A 74 9.95 -0.88 3.92
C ARG A 74 9.28 -1.67 2.79
N VAL A 75 9.17 -1.06 1.61
CA VAL A 75 8.66 -1.73 0.40
C VAL A 75 9.57 -2.89 -0.01
N LEU A 76 10.89 -2.66 -0.04
CA LEU A 76 11.87 -3.69 -0.40
C LEU A 76 11.91 -4.84 0.61
N ALA A 77 11.82 -4.56 1.91
CA ALA A 77 11.73 -5.59 2.94
C ALA A 77 10.50 -6.47 2.75
N ALA A 78 9.32 -5.86 2.60
CA ALA A 78 8.07 -6.57 2.34
C ALA A 78 8.12 -7.41 1.05
N LEU A 79 8.81 -6.94 0.01
CA LEU A 79 8.95 -7.70 -1.24
C LEU A 79 9.86 -8.92 -1.08
N ARG A 80 10.94 -8.81 -0.29
CA ARG A 80 11.87 -9.92 -0.01
C ARG A 80 11.16 -11.06 0.73
N GLU A 81 10.27 -10.74 1.66
CA GLU A 81 9.45 -11.73 2.39
C GLU A 81 8.52 -12.55 1.47
N LEU A 82 8.23 -12.06 0.26
CA LEU A 82 7.38 -12.74 -0.72
C LEU A 82 8.17 -13.61 -1.71
N GLN A 83 9.51 -13.61 -1.65
CA GLN A 83 10.35 -14.39 -2.55
C GLN A 83 10.41 -15.86 -2.11
N PRO A 84 10.43 -16.82 -3.06
CA PRO A 84 10.58 -18.23 -2.71
C PRO A 84 11.91 -18.47 -1.99
N GLY A 85 11.86 -19.04 -0.78
CA GLY A 85 13.04 -19.37 0.03
C GLY A 85 13.45 -18.33 1.08
N ALA A 86 12.63 -17.31 1.33
CA ALA A 86 12.73 -16.44 2.50
C ALA A 86 12.24 -17.13 3.79
#